data_AF-A0A533ZZ39-F1
#
_entry.id   AF-A0A533ZZ39-F1
#
_cell.length_a   1.000
_cell.length_b   1.000
_cell.length_c   1.000
_cell.angle_alpha   90.00
_cell.angle_beta   90.00
_cell.angle_gamma   90.00
#
_symmetry.space_group_name_H-M   'P 1'
#
loop_
_entity.id
_entity.type
_entity.pdbx_description
1 polymer ?
#
loop_
_entity_poly.entity_id
_entity_poly.type
_entity_poly.pdbx_seq_one_letter_code
_entity_poly.pdbx_strand_id
1 'polypeptide(L)'
;MERQVLFIRPDQRAKLSSLAEEAHVSIAEIARRAIDSFQLKTSQEEQELELLAEAVINSNRQAMKSLKEAHKAVQDTLSHLSTMKDH
;
A
#
# COMPACT_ATOMS: atom_id res chain seq x y z
N MET A 1 13.08 24.95 12.89
CA MET A 1 13.23 23.51 13.19
C MET A 1 12.84 23.28 14.63
N GLU A 2 11.85 22.44 14.86
CA GLU A 2 11.41 22.05 16.19
C GLU A 2 12.45 21.09 16.81
N ARG A 3 12.80 21.29 18.09
CA ARG A 3 13.75 20.42 18.79
C ARG A 3 12.99 19.26 19.42
N GLN A 4 13.17 18.06 18.89
CA GLN A 4 12.66 16.83 19.50
C GLN A 4 13.74 16.17 20.37
N VAL A 5 13.34 15.69 21.54
CA VAL A 5 14.20 14.90 22.43
C VAL A 5 14.05 13.43 22.04
N LEU A 6 15.17 12.79 21.70
CA LEU A 6 15.21 11.37 21.36
C LEU A 6 15.72 10.57 22.55
N PHE A 7 14.93 9.57 22.97
CA PHE A 7 15.36 8.59 23.96
C PHE A 7 15.96 7.39 23.23
N ILE A 8 17.28 7.24 23.34
CA ILE A 8 18.04 6.15 22.72
C ILE A 8 18.69 5.30 23.80
N ARG A 9 18.83 4.00 23.53
CA ARG A 9 19.50 3.08 24.45
C ARG A 9 21.02 3.33 24.46
N PRO A 10 21.73 3.01 25.57
CA PRO A 10 23.17 3.26 25.68
C PRO A 10 24.01 2.60 24.57
N ASP A 11 23.67 1.36 24.20
CA ASP A 11 24.31 0.61 23.12
C ASP A 11 24.10 1.28 21.75
N GLN A 12 22.89 1.80 21.50
CA GLN A 12 22.57 2.54 20.28
C GLN A 12 23.32 3.87 20.22
N ARG A 13 23.49 4.55 21.35
CA ARG A 13 24.27 5.80 21.44
C ARG A 13 25.73 5.58 21.07
N ALA A 14 26.35 4.51 21.56
CA ALA A 14 27.74 4.16 21.22
C ALA A 14 27.89 3.93 19.71
N LYS A 15 26.97 3.16 19.11
CA LYS A 15 26.93 2.93 17.67
C LYS A 15 26.75 4.22 16.86
N LEU A 16 25.81 5.08 17.27
CA LEU A 16 25.56 6.35 16.61
C LEU A 16 26.76 7.31 16.72
N SER A 17 27.49 7.29 17.84
CA SER A 17 28.72 8.09 18.00
C SER A 17 29.80 7.65 17.01
N SER A 18 30.03 6.33 16.89
CA SER A 18 31.01 5.78 15.95
C SER A 18 30.65 6.14 14.49
N LEU A 19 29.38 6.01 14.11
CA LEU A 19 28.92 6.38 12.76
C LEU A 19 29.03 7.89 12.49
N ALA A 20 28.75 8.72 13.50
CA ALA A 20 28.86 10.17 13.39
C ALA A 20 30.31 10.62 13.21
N GLU A 21 31.25 9.99 13.93
CA GLU A 21 32.69 10.21 13.78
C GLU A 21 33.19 9.82 12.39
N GLU A 22 32.83 8.62 11.92
CA GLU A 22 33.23 8.11 10.59
C GLU A 22 32.69 9.00 9.46
N ALA A 23 31.45 9.46 9.58
CA ALA A 23 30.81 10.32 8.58
C ALA A 23 31.09 11.82 8.76
N HIS A 24 31.89 12.21 9.77
CA HIS A 24 32.19 13.61 10.11
C HIS A 24 30.95 14.50 10.27
N VAL A 25 29.90 13.97 10.90
CA VAL A 25 28.64 14.70 11.17
C VAL A 25 28.24 14.56 12.64
N SER A 26 27.21 15.29 13.06
CA SER A 26 26.67 15.13 14.42
C SER A 26 25.79 13.88 14.54
N ILE A 27 25.68 13.33 15.75
CA ILE A 27 24.72 12.24 16.07
C ILE A 27 23.28 12.64 15.70
N ALA A 28 22.91 13.91 15.93
CA ALA A 28 21.60 14.42 15.59
C ALA A 28 21.33 14.40 14.07
N GLU A 29 22.36 14.62 13.26
CA GLU A 29 22.26 14.55 11.80
C GLU A 29 22.07 13.10 11.33
N ILE A 30 22.82 12.15 11.90
CA ILE A 30 22.62 10.72 11.63
C ILE A 30 21.20 10.28 12.00
N ALA A 31 20.74 10.68 13.18
CA ALA A 31 19.39 10.35 13.66
C ALA A 31 18.32 10.95 12.74
N ARG A 32 18.48 12.20 12.29
CA ARG A 32 17.55 12.84 11.36
C ARG A 32 17.48 12.10 10.03
N ARG A 33 18.62 11.80 9.41
CA ARG A 33 18.67 11.03 8.16
C ARG A 33 18.02 9.65 8.28
N ALA A 34 18.20 8.99 9.42
CA ALA A 34 17.56 7.71 9.69
C ALA A 34 16.03 7.83 9.80
N ILE A 35 15.54 8.87 10.49
CA ILE A 35 14.10 9.15 10.62
C ILE A 35 13.51 9.49 9.25
N ASP A 36 14.13 10.42 8.51
CA ASP A 36 13.67 10.84 7.19
C ASP A 36 13.62 9.63 6.23
N SER A 37 14.65 8.79 6.22
CA SER A 37 14.68 7.58 5.40
C SER A 37 13.62 6.56 5.80
N PHE A 38 13.29 6.44 7.10
CA PHE A 38 12.25 5.54 7.56
C PHE A 38 10.87 6.04 7.14
N GLN A 39 10.58 7.33 7.34
CA GLN A 39 9.33 7.96 6.92
C GLN A 39 9.09 7.86 5.42
N LEU A 40 10.14 8.06 4.61
CA LEU A 40 10.06 7.89 3.15
C LEU A 40 9.71 6.45 2.76
N LYS A 41 10.30 5.46 3.41
CA LYS A 41 9.98 4.04 3.15
C LYS A 41 8.54 3.70 3.54
N THR A 42 8.09 4.13 4.71
CA THR A 42 6.71 3.92 5.14
C THR A 42 5.72 4.58 4.19
N SER A 43 5.99 5.81 3.75
CA SER A 43 5.14 6.51 2.77
C SER A 43 5.08 5.78 1.43
N GLN A 44 6.19 5.20 0.96
CA GLN A 44 6.19 4.46 -0.30
C GLN A 44 5.43 3.14 -0.18
N GLU A 45 5.66 2.37 0.90
CA GLU A 45 4.93 1.13 1.16
C GLU A 45 3.43 1.38 1.34
N GLU A 46 3.04 2.44 2.05
CA GLU A 46 1.64 2.86 2.19
C GLU A 46 1.02 3.20 0.83
N GLN A 47 1.74 3.94 -0.02
CA GLN A 47 1.27 4.29 -1.36
C GLN A 47 1.13 3.05 -2.27
N GLU A 48 2.05 2.09 -2.19
CA GLU A 48 1.97 0.83 -2.93
C GLU A 48 0.77 -0.02 -2.47
N LEU A 49 0.50 -0.06 -1.16
CA LEU A 49 -0.67 -0.73 -0.60
C LEU A 49 -1.98 -0.07 -1.04
N GLU A 50 -2.03 1.26 -1.09
CA GLU A 50 -3.20 2.01 -1.57
C GLU A 50 -3.49 1.71 -3.04
N LEU A 51 -2.46 1.73 -3.90
CA LEU A 51 -2.59 1.35 -5.31
C LEU A 51 -3.09 -0.09 -5.48
N LEU A 52 -2.58 -1.02 -4.68
CA LEU A 52 -3.01 -2.41 -4.71
C LEU A 52 -4.49 -2.54 -4.30
N ALA A 53 -4.90 -1.81 -3.26
CA ALA A 53 -6.29 -1.81 -2.80
C ALA A 53 -7.23 -1.27 -3.89
N GLU A 54 -6.86 -0.17 -4.56
CA GLU A 54 -7.64 0.36 -5.69
C GLU A 54 -7.73 -0.63 -6.86
N ALA A 55 -6.61 -1.29 -7.21
CA ALA A 55 -6.58 -2.29 -8.26
C ALA A 55 -7.52 -3.47 -7.96
N VAL A 56 -7.54 -3.95 -6.72
CA VAL A 56 -8.44 -5.02 -6.26
C VAL A 56 -9.91 -4.56 -6.34
N ILE A 57 -10.22 -3.35 -5.87
CA ILE A 57 -11.58 -2.79 -5.94
C ILE A 57 -12.06 -2.70 -7.39
N ASN A 58 -11.22 -2.18 -8.29
CA ASN A 58 -11.55 -2.04 -9.71
C ASN A 58 -11.73 -3.41 -10.38
N SER A 59 -10.85 -4.36 -10.11
CA SER A 59 -10.95 -5.74 -10.60
C SER A 59 -12.26 -6.40 -10.14
N ASN A 60 -12.59 -6.30 -8.86
CA ASN A 60 -13.84 -6.84 -8.31
C ASN A 60 -15.07 -6.19 -8.93
N ARG A 61 -15.06 -4.87 -9.12
CA ARG A 61 -16.15 -4.15 -9.79
C ARG A 61 -16.36 -4.67 -11.22
N GLN A 62 -15.28 -4.90 -11.96
CA GLN A 62 -15.34 -5.42 -13.32
C GLN A 62 -15.83 -6.86 -13.36
N ALA A 63 -15.33 -7.73 -12.47
CA ALA A 63 -15.81 -9.10 -12.33
C ALA A 63 -17.32 -9.15 -12.04
N MET A 64 -17.80 -8.32 -11.12
CA MET A 64 -19.24 -8.21 -10.81
C MET A 64 -20.07 -7.75 -11.99
N LYS A 65 -19.55 -6.81 -12.80
CA LYS A 65 -20.23 -6.37 -14.03
C LYS A 65 -20.34 -7.52 -15.03
N SER A 66 -19.24 -8.23 -15.28
CA SER A 66 -19.23 -9.37 -16.20
C SER A 66 -20.14 -10.50 -15.73
N LEU A 67 -20.21 -10.77 -14.43
CA LEU A 67 -21.15 -11.76 -13.87
C LEU A 67 -22.61 -11.36 -14.11
N LYS A 68 -22.96 -10.08 -13.93
CA LYS A 68 -24.32 -9.58 -14.21
C LYS A 68 -24.67 -9.71 -15.70
N GLU A 69 -23.74 -9.38 -16.59
CA GLU A 69 -23.93 -9.50 -18.03
C GLU A 69 -24.11 -10.97 -18.45
N ALA A 70 -23.28 -11.88 -17.93
CA ALA A 70 -23.41 -13.31 -18.18
C ALA A 70 -24.73 -13.87 -17.64
N HIS A 71 -25.13 -13.48 -16.43
CA HIS A 71 -26.40 -13.89 -15.84
C HIS A 71 -27.59 -13.45 -16.69
N LYS A 72 -27.58 -12.20 -17.18
CA LYS A 72 -28.61 -11.69 -18.08
C LYS A 72 -28.66 -12.46 -19.40
N ALA A 73 -27.51 -12.74 -20.02
CA ALA A 73 -27.46 -13.51 -21.26
C ALA A 73 -28.03 -14.93 -21.10
N VAL A 74 -27.78 -15.58 -19.96
CA VAL A 74 -28.36 -16.89 -19.63
C VAL A 74 -29.88 -16.79 -19.47
N GLN A 75 -30.38 -15.77 -18.75
CA GLN A 75 -31.83 -15.55 -18.59
C GLN A 75 -32.52 -15.29 -19.93
N ASP A 76 -31.93 -14.44 -20.78
CA ASP A 76 -32.46 -14.13 -22.11
C ASP A 76 -32.54 -15.40 -22.98
N THR A 77 -31.50 -16.24 -22.93
CA THR A 77 -31.45 -17.53 -23.64
C THR A 77 -32.52 -18.50 -23.14
N LEU A 78 -32.67 -18.65 -21.83
CA LEU A 78 -33.70 -19.53 -21.24
C LEU A 78 -35.12 -19.08 -21.62
N SER A 79 -35.36 -17.78 -21.63
CA SER A 79 -36.66 -17.19 -21.99
C SER A 79 -37.00 -17.41 -23.47
N HIS A 80 -36.00 -17.35 -24.34
CA HIS A 80 -36.16 -17.66 -25.76
C HIS A 80 -36.46 -19.16 -26.00
N LEU A 81 -35.78 -20.04 -25.27
CA LEU A 81 -36.01 -21.48 -25.37
C LEU A 81 -37.40 -21.89 -24.85
N SER A 82 -37.91 -21.25 -23.79
CA SER A 82 -39.26 -21.54 -23.30
C SER A 82 -40.33 -21.10 -24.30
N THR A 83 -40.19 -19.91 -24.90
CA THR A 83 -41.13 -19.40 -25.91
C THR A 83 -41.11 -20.21 -27.21
N MET A 84 -39.97 -20.80 -27.59
CA MET A 84 -39.89 -21.74 -28.72
C MET A 84 -40.55 -23.10 -28.46
N LYS A 85 -40.77 -23.49 -27.20
CA LYS A 85 -41.32 -24.80 -26.85
C LYS A 85 -42.86 -24.81 -26.79
N ASP A 86 -43.46 -23.62 -26.71
CA ASP A 86 -44.91 -23.39 -26.65
C ASP A 86 -45.55 -23.14 -28.05
N HIS A 87 -44.74 -23.26 -29.12
CA HIS A 87 -45.15 -23.21 -30.54
C HIS A 87 -44.85 -24.54 -31.23
#